data_AF-A0A537RB26-F1
#
_entry.id   AF-A0A537RB26-F1
#
_cell.length_a   1.000
_cell.length_b   1.000
_cell.length_c   1.000
_cell.angle_alpha   90.00
_cell.angle_beta   90.00
_cell.angle_gamma   90.00
#
_symmetry.space_group_name_H-M   'P 1'
#
loop_
_entity.id
_entity.type
_entity.pdbx_description
1 polymer ?
#
loop_
_entity_poly.entity_id
_entity_poly.type
_entity_poly.pdbx_seq_one_letter_code
_entity_poly.pdbx_strand_id
1 'polypeptide(L)' 'SHAQRDIVDWTLTEAALRAGQRDIALSLAHERLANRPRSAPNRRFLRHAEAIAAGLLLGS' A
#
# COMPACT_ATOMS: atom_id res chain seq x y z
N SER A 1 -12.82 -16.06 -7.37
CA SER A 1 -13.11 -16.01 -5.93
C SER A 1 -12.66 -14.65 -5.39
N HIS A 2 -13.44 -13.99 -4.53
CA HIS A 2 -13.06 -12.66 -4.00
C HIS A 2 -11.83 -12.73 -3.09
N ALA A 3 -11.68 -13.79 -2.30
CA ALA A 3 -10.54 -13.97 -1.41
C ALA A 3 -9.21 -14.18 -2.15
N GLN A 4 -9.21 -14.92 -3.27
CA GLN A 4 -8.01 -15.11 -4.09
C GLN A 4 -7.52 -13.78 -4.67
N ARG A 5 -8.44 -12.94 -5.14
CA ARG A 5 -8.10 -11.61 -5.65
C ARG A 5 -7.54 -10.71 -4.56
N ASP A 6 -8.12 -10.76 -3.36
CA ASP A 6 -7.58 -10.04 -2.20
C ASP A 6 -6.16 -10.46 -1.85
N ILE A 7 -5.83 -11.75 -1.93
CA ILE A 7 -4.45 -12.24 -1.72
C ILE A 7 -3.50 -11.62 -2.75
N VAL A 8 -3.83 -11.66 -4.04
CA VAL A 8 -2.98 -11.11 -5.10
C VAL A 8 -2.74 -9.61 -4.89
N ASP A 9 -3.81 -8.84 -4.66
CA ASP A 9 -3.71 -7.40 -4.48
C ASP A 9 -2.90 -7.05 -3.21
N TRP A 10 -3.06 -7.82 -2.13
CA TRP A 10 -2.27 -7.66 -0.91
C TRP A 10 -0.80 -7.98 -1.14
N THR A 11 -0.49 -9.07 -1.83
CA THR A 11 0.88 -9.45 -2.17
C THR A 11 1.55 -8.36 -3.01
N LEU A 12 0.87 -7.81 -4.01
CA LEU A 12 1.40 -6.75 -4.86
C LEU A 12 1.63 -5.46 -4.07
N THR A 13 0.69 -5.08 -3.21
CA THR A 13 0.83 -3.89 -2.35
C THR A 13 2.00 -4.05 -1.37
N GLU A 14 2.13 -5.20 -0.71
CA GLU A 14 3.27 -5.51 0.16
C GLU A 14 4.60 -5.50 -0.58
N ALA A 15 4.65 -6.01 -1.81
CA ALA A 15 5.86 -5.99 -2.62
C ALA A 15 6.30 -4.55 -2.96
N ALA A 16 5.36 -3.69 -3.39
CA ALA A 16 5.64 -2.28 -3.66
C ALA A 16 6.11 -1.53 -2.40
N LEU A 17 5.50 -1.81 -1.25
CA LEU A 17 5.91 -1.24 0.04
C LEU A 17 7.34 -1.62 0.41
N ARG A 18 7.70 -2.91 0.29
CA ARG A 18 9.05 -3.40 0.61
C ARG A 18 10.11 -2.92 -0.37
N ALA A 19 9.73 -2.73 -1.63
CA ALA A 19 10.62 -2.18 -2.65
C ALA A 19 10.82 -0.65 -2.53
N GLY A 20 10.15 0.02 -1.58
CA GLY A 20 10.22 1.48 -1.44
C GLY A 20 9.58 2.22 -2.62
N GLN A 21 8.75 1.56 -3.41
CA GLN A 21 8.10 2.14 -4.59
C GLN A 21 6.86 2.93 -4.18
N ARG A 22 7.07 4.13 -3.63
CA ARG A 22 6.03 4.98 -3.05
C ARG A 22 4.79 5.13 -3.93
N ASP A 23 4.98 5.58 -5.17
CA ASP A 23 3.86 5.94 -6.04
C ASP A 23 3.02 4.72 -6.42
N ILE A 24 3.69 3.58 -6.64
CA ILE A 24 3.03 2.30 -6.90
C ILE A 24 2.26 1.84 -5.66
N ALA A 25 2.86 1.92 -4.47
CA ALA A 25 2.21 1.54 -3.23
C ALA A 25 1.00 2.43 -2.89
N LEU A 26 1.09 3.74 -3.16
CA LEU A 26 -0.03 4.69 -3.01
C LEU A 26 -1.17 4.33 -3.97
N SER A 27 -0.88 4.13 -5.26
CA SER A 27 -1.89 3.78 -6.26
C SER A 27 -2.66 2.52 -5.86
N LEU A 28 -1.94 1.45 -5.51
CA LEU A 28 -2.54 0.18 -5.08
C LEU A 28 -3.39 0.33 -3.82
N ALA A 29 -2.91 1.10 -2.82
CA ALA A 29 -3.66 1.34 -1.59
C ALA A 29 -4.96 2.13 -1.85
N HIS A 30 -4.92 3.15 -2.73
CA HIS A 30 -6.09 3.95 -3.10
C HIS A 30 -7.12 3.14 -3.88
N GLU A 31 -6.74 2.35 -4.87
CA GLU A 31 -7.65 1.46 -5.60
C GLU A 31 -8.39 0.50 -4.66
N ARG A 32 -7.68 -0.05 -3.68
CA ARG A 32 -8.27 -0.93 -2.68
C ARG A 32 -9.22 -0.18 -1.73
N LEU A 33 -8.90 1.04 -1.34
CA LEU A 33 -9.78 1.87 -0.50
C LEU A 33 -11.02 2.34 -1.26
N ALA A 34 -10.93 2.60 -2.57
CA ALA A 34 -12.09 2.92 -3.39
C ALA A 34 -13.12 1.78 -3.36
N ASN A 35 -12.65 0.53 -3.43
CA ASN A 35 -13.51 -0.65 -3.37
C ASN A 35 -13.95 -1.02 -1.94
N ARG A 36 -13.10 -0.77 -0.93
CA ARG A 36 -13.29 -1.18 0.47
C ARG A 36 -12.85 -0.08 1.45
N PRO A 37 -13.58 1.06 1.53
CA PRO A 37 -13.12 2.27 2.21
C PRO A 37 -12.92 2.09 3.72
N ARG A 38 -13.64 1.14 4.33
CA ARG A 38 -13.57 0.87 5.78
C ARG A 38 -12.62 -0.28 6.15
N SER A 39 -11.90 -0.87 5.20
CA SER A 39 -10.93 -1.95 5.45
C SER A 39 -9.72 -1.47 6.25
N ALA A 40 -9.52 -2.03 7.45
CA ALA A 40 -8.35 -1.71 8.29
C ALA A 40 -7.01 -2.10 7.64
N PRO A 41 -6.86 -3.27 6.99
CA PRO A 41 -5.66 -3.58 6.21
C PRO A 41 -5.34 -2.56 5.12
N ASN A 42 -6.35 -2.11 4.35
CA ASN A 42 -6.12 -1.16 3.26
C ASN A 42 -5.69 0.23 3.77
N ARG A 43 -6.25 0.68 4.90
CA ARG A 43 -5.77 1.91 5.57
C ARG A 43 -4.34 1.77 6.10
N ARG A 44 -3.94 0.58 6.55
CA ARG A 44 -2.55 0.33 6.98
C ARG A 44 -1.58 0.43 5.80
N PHE A 45 -1.93 -0.12 4.64
CA PHE A 45 -1.12 0.03 3.42
C PHE A 45 -0.94 1.49 3.03
N LEU A 46 -2.03 2.28 3.04
CA LEU A 46 -1.95 3.71 2.72
C LEU A 46 -0.96 4.44 3.64
N ARG A 47 -1.07 4.25 4.96
CA ARG A 47 -0.13 4.86 5.92
C ARG A 47 1.31 4.45 5.70
N HIS A 48 1.57 3.18 5.38
CA HIS A 48 2.93 2.75 5.07
C HIS A 48 3.46 3.39 3.78
N ALA A 49 2.63 3.47 2.74
CA ALA A 49 3.00 4.11 1.47
C ALA A 49 3.30 5.61 1.67
N GLU A 50 2.48 6.31 2.46
CA GLU A 50 2.69 7.71 2.87
C GLU A 50 4.01 7.90 3.64
N ALA A 51 4.48 6.87 4.36
CA ALA A 51 5.72 6.92 5.12
C ALA A 51 6.99 6.71 4.26
N ILE A 52 6.89 6.17 3.04
CA ILE A 52 8.06 5.88 2.18
C ILE A 52 8.89 7.13 1.83
N ALA A 53 8.32 8.34 1.86
CA ALA A 53 9.05 9.60 1.64
C ALA A 53 9.70 10.19 2.89
N ALA A 54 9.36 9.71 4.10
CA ALA A 54 9.96 10.23 5.33
C ALA A 54 11.42 9.76 5.54
N GLY A 55 11.89 8.81 4.72
CA GLY A 55 13.23 8.21 4.83
C GLY A 55 14.36 8.90 4.07
N LEU A 56 14.10 10.00 3.33
CA LEU A 56 15.12 10.73 2.56
C LEU A 56 15.49 12.11 3.13
N LEU A 57 14.96 12.48 4.31
CA LEU A 57 15.25 13.77 4.97
C LEU A 57 15.87 13.64 6.37
N LEU A 58 16.27 12.44 6.79
CA LEU A 58 16.97 12.19 8.07
C LEU A 58 18.27 11.41 7.87
N GLY A 59 19.00 11.73 6.80
CA GLY A 59 20.25 11.07 6.44
C GLY A 59 21.18 12.01 5.68
N SER A 60 21.57 13.11 6.32
CA SER A 60 22.73 13.94 5.99
C SER A 60 23.25 14.58 7.26
#